data_AF-A0A3D2BAK8-F1
#
_entry.id   AF-A0A3D2BAK8-F1
#
_cell.length_a   1.000
_cell.length_b   1.000
_cell.length_c   1.000
_cell.angle_alpha   90.00
_cell.angle_beta   90.00
_cell.angle_gamma   90.00
#
_symmetry.space_group_name_H-M   'P 1'
#
loop_
_entity.id
_entity.type
_entity.pdbx_description
1 polymer ?
#
loop_
_entity_poly.entity_id
_entity_poly.type
_entity_poly.pdbx_seq_one_letter_code
_entity_poly.pdbx_strand_id
1 'polypeptide(L)' 'EEDETPVVWFYTPMALPLLKVFAPAVVVYDCMDELAAFEKAPRQLLQRESALLTRADIVFTGGPSLYAARKGRHPNI' A
#
# COMPACT_ATOMS: atom_id res chain seq x y z
N GLU A 1 -22.78 -2.77 -15.47
CA GLU A 1 -21.76 -3.76 -15.85
C GLU A 1 -21.39 -4.52 -14.59
N GLU A 2 -21.98 -5.70 -14.39
CA GLU A 2 -21.85 -6.48 -13.13
C GLU A 2 -20.56 -7.32 -13.07
N ASP A 3 -19.71 -7.25 -14.09
CA ASP A 3 -18.50 -8.09 -14.23
C ASP A 3 -17.17 -7.31 -14.10
N GLU A 4 -17.20 -6.02 -13.75
CA GLU A 4 -15.94 -5.24 -13.71
C GLU A 4 -15.14 -5.57 -12.43
N THR A 5 -13.98 -6.20 -12.61
CA THR A 5 -13.06 -6.52 -11.52
C THR A 5 -12.23 -5.28 -11.20
N PRO A 6 -12.37 -4.65 -10.02
CA PRO A 6 -11.82 -3.33 -9.77
C PRO A 6 -10.30 -3.34 -9.59
N VAL A 7 -9.66 -2.22 -9.91
CA VAL A 7 -8.34 -1.88 -9.37
C VAL A 7 -8.53 -1.23 -8.00
N VAL A 8 -7.86 -1.76 -6.97
CA VAL A 8 -7.93 -1.21 -5.62
C VAL A 8 -6.64 -0.47 -5.31
N TRP A 9 -6.75 0.84 -5.14
CA TRP A 9 -5.62 1.74 -4.94
C TRP A 9 -5.56 2.25 -3.50
N PHE A 10 -4.51 1.90 -2.78
CA PHE A 10 -4.30 2.31 -1.40
C PHE A 10 -3.35 3.49 -1.32
N TYR A 11 -3.82 4.59 -0.70
CA TYR A 11 -2.93 5.66 -0.22
C TYR A 11 -2.47 5.41 1.22
N THR A 12 -3.28 4.71 2.02
CA THR A 12 -2.97 4.42 3.43
C THR A 12 -3.00 2.93 3.73
N PRO A 13 -1.95 2.38 4.38
CA PRO A 13 -1.96 0.99 4.85
C PRO A 13 -3.10 0.70 5.85
N MET A 14 -3.61 1.73 6.52
CA MET A 14 -4.71 1.56 7.47
C MET A 14 -5.99 1.07 6.80
N ALA A 15 -6.19 1.31 5.51
CA ALA A 15 -7.36 0.84 4.77
C ALA A 15 -7.26 -0.64 4.34
N LEU A 16 -6.12 -1.31 4.51
CA LEU A 16 -5.91 -2.72 4.11
C LEU A 16 -7.05 -3.69 4.51
N PRO A 17 -7.70 -3.58 5.68
CA PRO A 17 -8.83 -4.46 6.02
C PRO A 17 -9.99 -4.40 5.02
N LEU A 18 -10.18 -3.27 4.33
CA LEU A 18 -11.22 -3.11 3.30
C LEU A 18 -10.93 -3.94 2.06
N LEU A 19 -9.67 -4.35 1.81
CA LEU A 19 -9.35 -5.21 0.67
C LEU A 19 -10.18 -6.50 0.65
N LYS A 20 -10.58 -7.00 1.82
CA LYS A 20 -11.36 -8.23 1.99
C LYS A 20 -12.75 -8.17 1.37
N VAL A 21 -13.30 -6.98 1.11
CA VAL A 21 -14.63 -6.83 0.51
C VAL A 21 -14.57 -6.69 -1.02
N PHE A 22 -13.38 -6.72 -1.62
CA PHE A 22 -13.18 -6.62 -3.05
C PHE A 22 -12.56 -7.90 -3.61
N ALA A 23 -12.90 -8.24 -4.85
CA ALA A 23 -12.13 -9.15 -5.68
C ALA A 23 -11.32 -8.29 -6.68
N PRO A 24 -10.11 -7.81 -6.33
CA PRO A 24 -9.38 -6.88 -7.17
C PRO A 24 -8.69 -7.57 -8.34
N ALA A 25 -8.61 -6.87 -9.48
CA ALA A 25 -7.76 -7.24 -10.60
C ALA A 25 -6.29 -6.91 -10.30
N VAL A 26 -6.09 -5.75 -9.65
CA VAL A 26 -4.77 -5.23 -9.26
C VAL A 26 -4.90 -4.49 -7.93
N VAL A 27 -3.92 -4.67 -7.06
CA VAL A 27 -3.74 -3.92 -5.81
C VAL A 27 -2.56 -2.98 -5.98
N VAL A 28 -2.83 -1.68 -5.93
CA VAL A 28 -1.81 -0.63 -5.98
C VAL A 28 -1.57 -0.10 -4.58
N TYR A 29 -0.30 0.04 -4.18
CA TYR A 29 0.06 0.85 -3.02
C TYR A 29 0.82 2.09 -3.44
N ASP A 30 0.28 3.26 -3.13
CA ASP A 30 0.87 4.55 -3.47
C ASP A 30 1.45 5.21 -2.20
N CYS A 31 2.75 5.00 -2.03
CA CYS A 31 3.52 5.40 -0.87
C CYS A 31 4.05 6.82 -1.07
N MET A 32 3.21 7.81 -0.75
CA MET A 32 3.54 9.24 -0.90
C MET A 32 4.17 9.86 0.34
N ASP A 33 3.94 9.28 1.52
CA ASP A 33 4.40 9.78 2.81
C ASP A 33 4.94 8.65 3.70
N GLU A 34 5.89 8.97 4.57
CA GLU A 34 6.34 8.09 5.66
C GLU A 34 5.36 8.22 6.85
N LEU A 35 4.12 7.75 6.67
CA LEU A 35 3.02 7.96 7.63
C LEU A 35 3.31 7.46 9.05
N ALA A 36 4.23 6.50 9.21
CA ALA A 36 4.64 5.97 10.50
C ALA A 36 5.48 6.96 11.32
N ALA A 37 6.09 7.96 10.67
CA ALA A 37 6.90 8.98 11.31
C ALA A 37 6.10 10.16 11.87
N PHE A 38 4.78 10.19 11.67
CA PHE A 38 3.93 11.27 12.16
C PHE A 38 3.71 11.17 13.68
N GLU A 39 3.59 12.31 14.37
CA GLU A 39 3.55 12.41 15.85
C GLU A 39 2.50 11.50 16.52
N LYS A 40 1.37 11.26 15.84
CA LYS A 40 0.26 10.43 16.34
C LYS A 40 -0.02 9.21 15.46
N ALA A 41 1.01 8.72 14.78
CA ALA A 41 0.89 7.55 13.92
C ALA A 41 0.35 6.34 14.72
N PRO A 42 -0.71 5.67 14.24
CA PRO A 42 -1.19 4.45 14.88
C PRO A 42 -0.07 3.39 14.92
N ARG A 43 0.11 2.72 16.07
CA ARG A 43 1.14 1.66 16.23
C ARG A 43 1.06 0.55 15.19
N GLN A 44 -0.14 0.30 14.65
CA GLN A 44 -0.39 -0.72 13.65
C GLN A 44 0.06 -0.32 12.23
N LEU A 45 0.44 0.94 12.00
CA LEU A 45 0.69 1.45 10.67
C LEU A 45 1.87 0.73 9.99
N LEU A 46 2.97 0.53 10.73
CA LEU A 46 4.13 -0.23 10.22
C LEU A 46 3.77 -1.68 9.88
N GLN A 47 3.00 -2.34 10.74
CA GLN A 47 2.56 -3.72 10.50
C GLN A 47 1.66 -3.80 9.26
N ARG A 48 0.72 -2.86 9.12
CA ARG A 48 -0.18 -2.83 7.97
C ARG A 48 0.54 -2.42 6.70
N GLU A 49 1.55 -1.54 6.76
CA GLU A 49 2.38 -1.21 5.62
C GLU A 49 3.13 -2.45 5.14
N SER A 50 3.76 -3.20 6.04
CA SER A 50 4.45 -4.43 5.67
C SER A 50 3.48 -5.44 5.02
N ALA A 51 2.26 -5.54 5.54
CA ALA A 51 1.24 -6.43 4.98
C ALA A 51 0.73 -5.93 3.61
N LEU A 52 0.55 -4.62 3.42
CA LEU A 52 0.14 -4.03 2.15
C LEU A 52 1.24 -4.16 1.10
N LEU A 53 2.50 -3.89 1.45
CA LEU A 53 3.66 -4.15 0.58
C LEU A 53 3.70 -5.61 0.12
N THR A 54 3.35 -6.56 0.98
CA THR A 54 3.30 -7.99 0.61
C THR A 54 2.13 -8.31 -0.33
N ARG A 55 1.05 -7.54 -0.27
CA ARG A 55 -0.22 -7.84 -0.97
C ARG A 55 -0.39 -7.06 -2.27
N ALA A 56 0.30 -5.92 -2.40
CA ALA A 56 0.29 -5.10 -3.60
C ALA A 56 0.93 -5.83 -4.78
N ASP A 57 0.43 -5.56 -5.98
CA ASP A 57 1.02 -6.02 -7.22
C ASP A 57 2.04 -5.00 -7.76
N ILE A 58 1.83 -3.72 -7.45
CA ILE A 58 2.72 -2.62 -7.77
C ILE A 58 2.72 -1.58 -6.66
N VAL A 59 3.88 -1.01 -6.40
CA VAL A 59 4.07 0.05 -5.43
C VAL A 59 4.58 1.29 -6.15
N PHE A 60 3.90 2.42 -5.98
CA PHE A 60 4.43 3.73 -6.38
C PHE A 60 5.03 4.41 -5.16
N THR A 61 6.05 5.24 -5.39
CA THR A 61 6.68 6.02 -4.32
C THR A 61 6.78 7.48 -4.70
N GLY A 62 6.52 8.37 -3.74
CA GLY A 62 6.51 9.82 -3.97
C GLY A 62 7.89 10.44 -4.25
N GLY A 63 8.97 9.66 -4.22
CA GLY A 63 10.31 10.14 -4.57
C GLY A 63 11.44 9.17 -4.21
N PRO A 64 12.71 9.54 -4.52
CA PRO A 64 13.86 8.64 -4.40
C PRO A 64 14.12 8.10 -2.99
N SER A 65 13.85 8.89 -1.94
CA SER A 65 14.03 8.45 -0.55
C SER A 65 13.03 7.35 -0.16
N LEU A 66 11.77 7.51 -0.55
CA LEU A 66 10.73 6.51 -0.31
C LEU A 66 11.00 5.24 -1.13
N TYR A 67 11.39 5.40 -2.40
CA TYR A 67 11.86 4.29 -3.24
C TYR A 67 12.99 3.51 -2.58
N ALA A 68 14.06 4.18 -2.15
CA ALA A 68 15.22 3.53 -1.55
C ALA A 68 14.86 2.71 -0.29
N ALA A 69 13.93 3.22 0.52
CA ALA A 69 13.47 2.54 1.72
C ALA A 69 12.57 1.32 1.45
N ARG A 70 12.04 1.15 0.23
CA ARG A 70 11.15 0.03 -0.14
C ARG A 70 11.66 -0.86 -1.28
N LYS A 71 12.72 -0.48 -2.02
CA LYS A 71 13.31 -1.24 -3.13
C LYS A 71 13.66 -2.70 -2.79
N GLY A 72 14.03 -2.98 -1.53
CA GLY A 72 14.32 -4.33 -1.04
C GLY A 72 13.13 -5.07 -0.41
N ARG A 73 11.96 -4.43 -0.34
CA ARG A 73 10.75 -4.92 0.35
C ARG A 73 9.64 -5.34 -0.61
N HIS A 74 9.72 -4.97 -1.89
CA HIS A 74 8.77 -5.37 -2.93
C HIS A 74 9.47 -5.46 -4.30
N PRO A 75 9.20 -6.49 -5.13
CA PRO A 75 9.88 -6.67 -6.42
C PRO A 75 9.44 -5.68 -7.51
N ASN A 76 8.26 -5.07 -7.40
CA ASN A 76 7.70 -4.16 -8.40
C ASN A 76 7.41 -2.78 -7.77
N ILE A 77 8.41 -1.91 -7.80
CA ILE A 77 8.41 -0.58 -7.16
C ILE A 77 9.20 0.45 -7.95
#